data_AF-A0A957ETI0-F1
#
_entry.id   AF-A0A957ETI0-F1
#
_cell.length_a   1.000
_cell.length_b   1.000
_cell.length_c   1.000
_cell.angle_alpha   90.00
_cell.angle_beta   90.00
_cell.angle_gamma   90.00
#
_symmetry.space_group_name_H-M   'P 1'
#
loop_
_entity.id
_entity.type
_entity.pdbx_description
1 polymer ?
#
loop_
_entity_poly.entity_id
_entity_poly.type
_entity_poly.pdbx_seq_one_letter_code
_entity_poly.pdbx_strand_id
1 'polypeptide(L)' 'MTTFDEQYPNIAWWVQEGWIEIGQDEYSQSFIRVLDAGGLVWESQTSHTTVADALAEADAAIEQYADENGL' A
#
# COMPACT_ATOMS: atom_id res chain seq x y z
N MET A 1 -17.36 -14.73 4.53
CA MET A 1 -15.97 -14.79 4.09
C MET A 1 -15.75 -13.51 3.33
N THR A 2 -14.92 -12.61 3.85
CA THR A 2 -14.61 -11.33 3.18
C THR A 2 -13.42 -11.57 2.26
N THR A 3 -13.47 -11.07 1.02
CA THR A 3 -12.34 -11.19 0.09
C THR A 3 -11.22 -10.20 0.46
N PHE A 4 -10.10 -10.27 -0.26
CA PHE A 4 -9.04 -9.27 -0.10
C PHE A 4 -9.51 -7.90 -0.60
N ASP A 5 -10.14 -7.86 -1.77
CA ASP A 5 -10.67 -6.65 -2.41
C ASP A 5 -11.72 -5.95 -1.55
N GLU A 6 -12.54 -6.72 -0.83
CA GLU A 6 -13.52 -6.16 0.12
C GLU A 6 -12.88 -5.60 1.40
N GLN A 7 -11.69 -6.10 1.79
CA GLN A 7 -10.95 -5.61 2.96
C GLN A 7 -10.04 -4.43 2.63
N TYR A 8 -9.50 -4.40 1.40
CA TYR A 8 -8.53 -3.43 0.92
C TYR A 8 -8.96 -2.89 -0.45
N PRO A 9 -10.08 -2.17 -0.52
CA PRO A 9 -10.65 -1.71 -1.78
C PRO A 9 -9.70 -0.75 -2.52
N ASN A 10 -8.87 -0.01 -1.79
CA ASN A 10 -7.95 0.95 -2.37
C ASN A 10 -6.75 0.27 -3.01
N ILE A 11 -6.18 -0.73 -2.33
CA ILE A 11 -5.16 -1.60 -2.93
C ILE A 11 -5.72 -2.31 -4.17
N ALA A 12 -6.97 -2.80 -4.11
CA ALA A 12 -7.57 -3.57 -5.21
C ALA A 12 -7.72 -2.77 -6.52
N TRP A 13 -8.10 -1.49 -6.44
CA TRP A 13 -8.11 -0.64 -7.64
C TRP A 13 -6.71 -0.16 -8.02
N TRP A 14 -5.84 0.11 -7.03
CA TRP A 14 -4.48 0.62 -7.29
C TRP A 14 -3.67 -0.33 -8.17
N VAL A 15 -3.72 -1.63 -7.87
CA VAL A 15 -2.93 -2.65 -8.59
C VAL A 15 -3.35 -2.88 -10.05
N GLN A 16 -4.38 -2.18 -10.53
CA GLN A 16 -4.72 -2.19 -11.96
C GLN A 16 -3.70 -1.38 -12.79
N GLU A 17 -3.11 -0.32 -12.22
CA GLU A 17 -2.20 0.61 -12.90
C GLU A 17 -0.88 0.86 -12.12
N GLY A 18 -0.83 0.48 -10.83
CA GLY A 18 0.34 0.50 -9.96
C GLY A 18 0.67 -0.88 -9.37
N TRP A 19 1.53 -0.92 -8.36
CA TRP A 19 1.84 -2.17 -7.64
C TRP A 19 2.19 -1.90 -6.18
N ILE A 20 2.15 -2.97 -5.38
CA ILE A 20 2.69 -2.98 -4.03
C ILE A 20 3.84 -3.98 -3.93
N GLU A 21 4.85 -3.64 -3.15
CA GLU A 21 5.92 -4.55 -2.75
C GLU A 21 5.72 -4.91 -1.28
N ILE A 22 5.91 -6.19 -0.93
CA ILE A 22 5.79 -6.69 0.44
C ILE A 22 7.06 -7.46 0.80
N GLY A 23 7.65 -7.11 1.94
CA GLY A 23 8.89 -7.67 2.45
C GLY A 23 10.00 -6.63 2.53
N GLN A 24 10.95 -6.87 3.43
CA GLN A 24 12.13 -6.02 3.58
C GLN A 24 13.21 -6.43 2.55
N ASP A 25 13.93 -5.44 2.05
CA ASP A 25 15.16 -5.63 1.26
C ASP A 25 16.39 -5.10 2.03
N GLU A 26 17.60 -5.40 1.57
CA GLU A 26 18.84 -4.99 2.27
C GLU A 26 19.06 -3.46 2.32
N TYR A 27 18.29 -2.68 1.56
CA TYR A 27 18.45 -1.24 1.41
C TYR A 27 17.33 -0.42 2.06
N SER A 28 16.31 -1.08 2.60
CA SER A 28 15.11 -0.41 3.12
C SER A 28 14.48 -1.16 4.26
N GLN A 29 14.08 -0.39 5.26
CA GLN A 29 13.42 -0.94 6.44
C GLN A 29 11.89 -1.02 6.29
N SER A 30 11.35 -0.46 5.21
CA SER A 30 9.93 -0.48 4.88
C SER A 30 9.48 -1.91 4.56
N PHE A 31 8.37 -2.33 5.17
CA PHE A 31 7.78 -3.65 5.01
C PHE A 31 6.79 -3.71 3.83
N ILE A 32 6.07 -2.63 3.55
CA ILE A 32 5.23 -2.46 2.37
C ILE A 32 5.60 -1.16 1.66
N ARG A 33 5.63 -1.20 0.34
CA ARG A 33 5.70 0.00 -0.50
C ARG A 33 4.56 0.00 -1.50
N VAL A 34 4.02 1.18 -1.76
CA VAL A 34 3.03 1.47 -2.80
C VAL A 34 3.72 2.27 -3.89
N LEU A 35 3.69 1.77 -5.12
CA LEU A 35 4.38 2.37 -6.25
C LEU A 35 3.45 2.51 -7.46
N ASP A 36 3.79 3.47 -8.32
CA ASP A 36 3.28 3.60 -9.67
C ASP A 36 4.43 3.84 -10.67
N ALA A 37 4.08 4.16 -11.93
CA ALA A 37 5.07 4.47 -12.96
C ALA A 37 5.93 5.73 -12.66
N GLY A 38 5.46 6.62 -11.78
CA GLY A 38 6.15 7.82 -11.31
C GLY A 38 7.11 7.55 -10.14
N GLY A 39 6.95 6.42 -9.45
CA GLY A 39 7.86 5.95 -8.40
C GLY A 39 7.15 5.63 -7.09
N LEU A 40 7.82 5.94 -5.98
CA LEU A 40 7.29 5.67 -4.64
C LEU A 40 6.17 6.64 -4.29
N VAL A 41 5.00 6.10 -3.98
CA VAL A 41 3.83 6.86 -3.50
C VAL A 41 3.78 6.87 -1.98
N TRP A 42 3.98 5.71 -1.38
CA TRP A 42 3.97 5.55 0.07
C TRP A 42 4.82 4.36 0.50
N GLU A 43 5.40 4.42 1.69
CA GLU A 43 6.07 3.29 2.33
C GLU A 43 5.71 3.16 3.81
N SER A 44 5.62 1.92 4.26
CA SER A 44 5.28 1.57 5.63
C SER A 44 6.42 1.91 6.58
N GLN A 45 6.09 2.23 7.84
CA GLN A 45 7.11 2.38 8.87
C GLN A 45 7.69 1.00 9.29
N THR A 46 8.75 1.01 10.08
CA THR A 46 9.43 -0.22 10.53
C THR A 46 8.66 -1.02 11.58
N SER A 47 7.65 -0.43 12.21
CA SER A 47 6.99 -0.99 13.38
C SER A 47 5.51 -1.26 13.11
N HIS A 48 5.20 -2.44 12.57
CA HIS A 48 3.83 -2.95 12.49
C HIS A 48 3.67 -4.22 13.33
N THR A 49 2.47 -4.39 13.90
CA THR A 49 2.15 -5.57 14.71
C THR A 49 1.85 -6.78 13.83
N THR A 50 1.21 -6.55 12.67
CA THR A 50 0.86 -7.60 11.70
C THR A 50 0.92 -7.13 10.24
N VAL A 51 0.92 -8.07 9.30
CA VAL A 51 0.79 -7.78 7.86
C VAL A 51 -0.55 -7.10 7.56
N ALA A 52 -1.62 -7.47 8.27
CA ALA A 52 -2.93 -6.87 8.08
C ALA A 52 -2.94 -5.39 8.48
N ASP A 53 -2.26 -5.02 9.58
CA ASP A 53 -2.14 -3.62 9.98
C ASP A 53 -1.39 -2.82 8.92
N ALA A 54 -0.27 -3.35 8.41
CA ALA A 54 0.50 -2.69 7.36
C ALA A 54 -0.30 -2.53 6.05
N LEU A 55 -1.11 -3.52 5.67
CA LEU A 55 -1.99 -3.45 4.51
C LEU A 55 -3.12 -2.44 4.71
N ALA A 56 -3.71 -2.35 5.90
CA ALA A 56 -4.72 -1.36 6.22
C ALA A 56 -4.16 0.07 6.16
N GLU A 57 -2.94 0.28 6.64
CA GLU A 57 -2.25 1.57 6.51
C GLU A 57 -1.94 1.91 5.04
N ALA A 58 -1.48 0.94 4.24
CA ALA A 58 -1.25 1.12 2.82
C ALA A 58 -2.55 1.46 2.06
N ASP A 59 -3.66 0.80 2.39
CA ASP A 59 -4.98 1.05 1.79
C ASP A 59 -5.46 2.48 2.07
N ALA A 60 -5.32 2.94 3.33
CA ALA A 60 -5.64 4.32 3.71
C ALA A 60 -4.71 5.35 3.06
N ALA A 61 -3.42 5.02 2.90
CA ALA A 61 -2.46 5.89 2.22
C ALA A 61 -2.78 6.07 0.73
N ILE A 62 -3.25 5.01 0.06
CA ILE A 62 -3.71 5.08 -1.33
C ILE A 62 -4.94 5.97 -1.45
N GLU A 63 -5.93 5.85 -0.55
CA GLU A 63 -7.11 6.72 -0.51
C GLU A 63 -6.69 8.19 -0.39
N GLN A 64 -5.81 8.49 0.58
CA GLN A 64 -5.30 9.85 0.78
C GLN A 64 -4.57 10.37 -0.47
N TYR A 65 -3.72 9.55 -1.08
CA TYR A 65 -3.00 9.94 -2.29
C TYR A 65 -3.95 10.21 -3.45
N ALA A 66 -5.00 9.39 -3.62
CA ALA A 66 -6.00 9.59 -4.66
C ALA A 66 -6.77 10.90 -4.48
N ASP A 67 -7.18 11.21 -3.24
CA ASP A 67 -7.84 12.48 -2.91
C ASP A 67 -6.94 13.70 -3.21
N GLU A 68 -5.66 13.62 -2.85
CA GLU A 68 -4.68 14.70 -3.08
C GLU A 68 -4.36 14.93 -4.56
N ASN A 69 -4.48 13.90 -5.39
CA ASN A 69 -4.14 13.93 -6.81
C ASN A 69 -5.35 13.91 -7.76
N GLY A 70 -6.57 13.81 -7.23
CA GLY A 70 -7.81 13.79 -8.01
C GLY A 70 -7.99 12.54 -8.88
N LEU A 71 -7.63 11.37 -8.33
CA LEU A 71 -7.74 10.06 -8.96
C LEU A 71 -9.06 9.35 -8.64
#